data_AF-A0A1V0GPF6-F1
#
_entry.id   AF-A0A1V0GPF6-F1
#
_cell.length_a   1.000
_cell.length_b   1.000
_cell.length_c   1.000
_cell.angle_alpha   90.00
_cell.angle_beta   90.00
_cell.angle_gamma   90.00
#
_symmetry.space_group_name_H-M   'P 1'
#
loop_
_entity.id
_entity.type
_entity.pdbx_description
1 polymer ?
#
loop_
_entity_poly.entity_id
_entity_poly.type
_entity_poly.pdbx_seq_one_letter_code
_entity_poly.pdbx_strand_id
1 'polypeptide(L)'
;MLRLVVNIIGICRFSLVGRGDWKAYEGKSEAEVQAVAIEQAARLFTPERMETRLKTFKELTLASIRAQTDPDFQFLVLASELMPQQYRDELARLCASVPQVVLRFFPVMDTKTAQKAVFRELRVKYSDTLQFRLDDDDCVCADFVALLRRHAAPAMPAHPIFAVSLRGVMYCSVGGQNAGTYHWPVAFMSAGAAIRHPSKSIYEFGHFSMAQRFPSITIPGRLALVTHTGTNDTHLSPALIQRRGMVHMTGPQIQQALAVNFSFLSDKAMALAGLPATPSPEEPAPRWLTDLTSTRARKGFFISDDLFGLQHTHRGGKVLYVSFDNLSSVRAPTRRRDPWGCGFAAASNWSSLGVLCYRPNWFRIPRLFEELQRLAQRGFFSRYDRVIFSGVSMGAYAACAFSSVVPGSTVIAFSPQSTLAPGIADWDRRYPSGTAADWHGPFADAARELAKARRAWIVYDPAVPEDHRHAERLAGPCVTLLRARHSSHFSAQFLSQIGVLGRFARDCAEDRMTEARFYALYRRGRHFRRYLEGVAAQVARRPGSGLKRQLAAVLRDLGKPAIANHVERSVGHHPGHADAAE
;
A
#
# COMPACT_ATOMS: atom_id res chain seq x y z
N MET A 1 -13.91 -32.95 19.14
CA MET A 1 -12.63 -32.62 19.83
C MET A 1 -12.67 -31.14 20.20
N LEU A 2 -12.89 -30.80 21.46
CA LEU A 2 -12.82 -29.41 21.92
C LEU A 2 -11.39 -28.89 21.65
N ARG A 3 -11.25 -27.85 20.83
CA ARG A 3 -9.96 -27.15 20.68
C ARG A 3 -9.59 -26.61 22.07
N LEU A 4 -8.49 -27.10 22.64
CA LEU A 4 -7.87 -26.47 23.80
C LEU A 4 -7.50 -25.03 23.40
N VAL A 5 -8.24 -24.06 23.92
CA VAL A 5 -7.98 -22.63 23.69
C VAL A 5 -6.77 -22.26 24.55
N VAL A 6 -5.62 -22.07 23.90
CA VAL A 6 -4.41 -21.55 24.54
C VAL A 6 -4.52 -20.03 24.56
N ASN A 7 -4.60 -19.40 25.73
CA ASN A 7 -4.51 -17.94 25.79
C ASN A 7 -3.04 -17.55 25.60
N ILE A 8 -2.72 -16.73 24.60
CA ILE A 8 -1.35 -16.30 24.32
C ILE A 8 -1.24 -14.79 24.57
N ILE A 9 -0.32 -14.40 25.44
CA ILE A 9 -0.11 -12.99 25.79
C ILE A 9 1.36 -12.65 25.67
N GLY A 10 1.68 -11.69 24.81
CA GLY A 10 3.00 -11.08 24.73
C GLY A 10 3.14 -9.93 25.72
N ILE A 11 4.34 -9.70 26.22
CA ILE A 11 4.65 -8.59 27.13
C ILE A 11 5.88 -7.84 26.62
N CYS A 12 5.72 -6.53 26.46
CA CYS A 12 6.75 -5.58 26.09
C CYS A 12 6.92 -4.52 27.16
N ARG A 13 8.17 -4.34 27.61
CA ARG A 13 8.55 -3.30 28.56
C ARG A 13 9.05 -2.07 27.80
N PHE A 14 8.18 -1.12 27.54
CA PHE A 14 8.52 0.09 26.78
C PHE A 14 8.91 1.23 27.73
N SER A 15 10.21 1.48 27.89
CA SER A 15 10.74 2.54 28.78
C SER A 15 10.07 2.61 30.18
N LEU A 16 9.68 1.45 30.74
CA LEU A 16 9.10 1.39 32.07
C LEU A 16 10.19 1.68 33.11
N VAL A 17 9.97 2.70 33.94
CA VAL A 17 10.85 3.01 35.07
C VAL A 17 10.46 2.10 36.22
N GLY A 18 11.36 1.21 36.60
CA GLY A 18 11.08 0.20 37.62
C GLY A 18 12.33 -0.23 38.38
N ARG A 19 12.10 -0.87 39.53
CA ARG A 19 13.12 -1.41 40.43
C ARG A 19 13.81 -2.67 39.85
N GLY A 20 14.43 -2.52 38.68
CA GLY A 20 15.02 -3.61 37.88
C GLY A 20 16.38 -4.10 38.37
N ASP A 21 17.16 -3.24 39.03
CA ASP A 21 18.50 -3.57 39.51
C ASP A 21 18.56 -3.45 41.03
N TRP A 22 18.24 -4.55 41.72
CA TRP A 22 18.11 -4.62 43.18
C TRP A 22 19.37 -4.27 43.98
N LYS A 23 20.53 -4.05 43.36
CA LYS A 23 21.74 -3.60 44.08
C LYS A 23 21.76 -2.11 44.42
N ALA A 24 21.04 -1.25 43.70
CA ALA A 24 21.09 0.20 43.92
C ALA A 24 20.06 0.73 44.94
N TYR A 25 19.18 -0.14 45.45
CA TYR A 25 17.95 0.24 46.16
C TYR A 25 17.68 -0.53 47.46
N GLU A 26 18.52 -1.51 47.83
CA GLU A 26 18.39 -2.23 49.09
C GLU A 26 18.62 -1.26 50.27
N GLY A 27 17.63 -1.15 51.18
CA GLY A 27 17.71 -0.30 52.38
C GLY A 27 17.27 1.17 52.23
N LYS A 28 16.77 1.59 51.06
CA LYS A 28 16.33 2.98 50.82
C LYS A 28 14.84 3.21 51.11
N SER A 29 14.52 4.37 51.67
CA SER A 29 13.16 4.87 51.92
C SER A 29 12.38 5.14 50.62
N GLU A 30 11.05 5.24 50.68
CA GLU A 30 10.21 5.55 49.51
C GLU A 30 10.58 6.90 48.84
N ALA A 31 10.99 7.89 49.64
CA ALA A 31 11.43 9.19 49.14
C ALA A 31 12.74 9.09 48.34
N GLU A 32 13.71 8.29 48.80
CA GLU A 32 14.97 8.06 48.09
C GLU A 32 14.76 7.26 46.80
N VAL A 33 13.85 6.28 46.81
CA VAL A 33 13.47 5.55 45.59
C VAL A 33 12.85 6.49 44.55
N GLN A 34 11.99 7.41 44.99
CA GLN A 34 11.37 8.39 44.11
C GLN A 34 12.40 9.36 43.51
N ALA A 35 13.37 9.84 44.30
CA ALA A 35 14.44 10.72 43.83
C ALA A 35 15.31 10.05 42.76
N VAL A 36 15.73 8.80 42.98
CA VAL A 36 16.53 8.05 41.99
C VAL A 36 15.70 7.73 40.74
N ALA A 37 14.40 7.45 40.89
CA ALA A 37 13.52 7.22 39.74
C ALA A 37 13.35 8.47 38.86
N ILE A 38 13.35 9.67 39.46
CA ILE A 38 13.34 10.95 38.72
C ILE A 38 14.65 11.14 37.94
N GLU A 39 15.80 10.85 38.56
CA GLU A 39 17.10 10.91 37.87
C GLU A 39 17.19 9.91 36.72
N GLN A 40 16.71 8.68 36.94
CA GLN A 40 16.61 7.65 35.89
C GLN A 40 15.66 8.09 34.77
N ALA A 41 14.52 8.69 35.10
CA ALA A 41 13.57 9.21 34.12
C ALA A 41 14.21 10.32 33.26
N ALA A 42 15.00 11.22 33.84
CA ALA A 42 15.71 12.27 33.10
C ALA A 42 16.69 11.70 32.06
N ARG A 43 17.35 10.58 32.36
CA ARG A 43 18.23 9.87 31.41
C ARG A 43 17.47 9.02 30.39
N LEU A 44 16.38 8.38 30.82
CA LEU A 44 15.58 7.47 29.99
C LEU A 44 14.71 8.19 28.98
N PHE A 45 14.27 9.42 29.27
CA PHE A 45 13.32 10.18 28.46
C PHE A 45 13.92 11.38 27.74
N THR A 46 15.22 11.37 27.46
CA THR A 46 15.82 12.38 26.57
C THR A 46 15.13 12.33 25.20
N PRO A 47 14.94 13.48 24.53
CA PRO A 47 14.20 13.52 23.27
C PRO A 47 14.73 12.56 22.20
N GLU A 48 16.06 12.56 21.99
CA GLU A 48 16.74 11.69 21.02
C GLU A 48 16.49 10.20 21.28
N ARG A 49 16.56 9.77 22.55
CA ARG A 49 16.32 8.38 22.93
C ARG A 49 14.85 8.00 22.71
N MET A 50 13.92 8.88 23.07
CA MET A 50 12.49 8.60 22.92
C MET A 50 12.04 8.56 21.47
N GLU A 51 12.52 9.48 20.63
CA GLU A 51 12.26 9.48 19.21
C GLU A 51 12.78 8.20 18.55
N THR A 52 14.00 7.78 18.91
CA THR A 52 14.59 6.53 18.42
C THR A 52 13.76 5.31 18.84
N ARG A 53 13.38 5.21 20.13
CA ARG A 53 12.59 4.07 20.64
C ARG A 53 11.19 4.01 20.05
N LEU A 54 10.50 5.15 19.92
CA LEU A 54 9.19 5.17 19.27
C LEU A 54 9.27 4.75 17.80
N LYS A 55 10.36 5.15 17.12
CA LYS A 55 10.62 4.79 15.73
C LYS A 55 10.90 3.29 15.58
N THR A 56 11.80 2.70 16.38
CA THR A 56 12.07 1.25 16.36
C THR A 56 10.84 0.46 16.76
N PHE A 57 10.13 0.86 17.81
CA PHE A 57 8.90 0.20 18.25
C PHE A 57 7.83 0.18 17.18
N LYS A 58 7.62 1.30 16.47
CA LYS A 58 6.66 1.38 15.37
C LYS A 58 7.04 0.49 14.19
N GLU A 59 8.29 0.60 13.73
CA GLU A 59 8.71 0.03 12.44
C GLU A 59 9.17 -1.43 12.57
N LEU A 60 9.59 -1.88 13.75
CA LEU A 60 10.05 -3.25 14.03
C LEU A 60 9.02 -4.02 14.87
N THR A 61 8.93 -3.71 16.16
CA THR A 61 8.17 -4.48 17.14
C THR A 61 6.68 -4.54 16.78
N LEU A 62 6.02 -3.39 16.65
CA LEU A 62 4.61 -3.33 16.27
C LEU A 62 4.36 -3.86 14.86
N ALA A 63 5.31 -3.73 13.92
CA ALA A 63 5.18 -4.32 12.60
C ALA A 63 5.12 -5.85 12.69
N SER A 64 5.98 -6.47 13.54
CA SER A 64 5.96 -7.91 13.76
C SER A 64 4.70 -8.42 14.45
N ILE A 65 4.15 -7.64 15.40
CA ILE A 65 2.89 -7.94 16.08
C ILE A 65 1.71 -7.84 15.13
N ARG A 66 1.66 -6.79 14.29
CA ARG A 66 0.61 -6.61 13.28
C ARG A 66 0.62 -7.72 12.22
N ALA A 67 1.80 -8.25 11.92
CA ALA A 67 1.99 -9.24 10.86
C ALA A 67 1.67 -10.69 11.27
N GLN A 68 1.27 -10.93 12.53
CA GLN A 68 0.97 -12.28 13.01
C GLN A 68 -0.17 -12.93 12.21
N THR A 69 0.10 -14.11 11.67
CA THR A 69 -0.88 -14.91 10.89
C THR A 69 -2.00 -15.49 11.74
N ASP A 70 -1.76 -15.67 13.04
CA ASP A 70 -2.79 -15.99 14.04
C ASP A 70 -3.12 -14.72 14.83
N PRO A 71 -4.32 -14.12 14.64
CA PRO A 71 -4.71 -12.87 15.29
C PRO A 71 -5.21 -13.06 16.73
N ASP A 72 -5.38 -14.30 17.22
CA ASP A 72 -5.99 -14.62 18.51
C ASP A 72 -4.98 -14.57 19.67
N PHE A 73 -4.51 -13.37 20.00
CA PHE A 73 -3.59 -13.12 21.10
C PHE A 73 -3.71 -11.68 21.60
N GLN A 74 -3.11 -11.40 22.76
CA GLN A 74 -2.93 -10.04 23.27
C GLN A 74 -1.45 -9.68 23.37
N PHE A 75 -1.12 -8.40 23.25
CA PHE A 75 0.23 -7.87 23.40
C PHE A 75 0.22 -6.70 24.38
N LEU A 76 0.73 -6.92 25.59
CA LEU A 76 0.76 -5.91 26.64
C LEU A 76 1.97 -5.02 26.48
N VAL A 77 1.74 -3.71 26.44
CA VAL A 77 2.80 -2.70 26.46
C VAL A 77 2.75 -2.01 27.81
N LEU A 78 3.80 -2.18 28.61
CA LEU A 78 3.93 -1.63 29.95
C LEU A 78 4.91 -0.44 29.89
N ALA A 79 4.41 0.77 30.16
CA ALA A 79 5.17 2.02 30.03
C ALA A 79 5.08 2.89 31.31
N SER A 80 5.96 3.88 31.44
CA SER A 80 6.05 4.74 32.63
C SER A 80 5.16 5.98 32.56
N GLU A 81 4.49 6.33 33.66
CA GLU A 81 3.81 7.62 33.87
C GLU A 81 4.80 8.80 33.96
N LEU A 82 6.08 8.54 34.21
CA LEU A 82 7.12 9.59 34.18
C LEU A 82 7.52 10.01 32.76
N MET A 83 7.09 9.27 31.74
CA MET A 83 7.35 9.61 30.34
C MET A 83 6.68 10.95 29.98
N PRO A 84 7.35 11.90 29.31
CA PRO A 84 6.74 13.16 28.89
C PRO A 84 5.44 12.98 28.11
N GLN A 85 4.44 13.84 28.35
CA GLN A 85 3.08 13.70 27.80
C GLN A 85 3.07 13.50 26.27
N GLN A 86 3.86 14.29 25.53
CA GLN A 86 3.95 14.18 24.06
C GLN A 86 4.32 12.76 23.58
N TYR A 87 5.18 12.05 24.31
CA TYR A 87 5.59 10.70 23.95
C TYR A 87 4.59 9.66 24.43
N ARG A 88 3.86 9.92 25.53
CA ARG A 88 2.72 9.09 25.94
C ARG A 88 1.61 9.10 24.91
N ASP A 89 1.28 10.29 24.40
CA ASP A 89 0.25 10.47 23.37
C ASP A 89 0.64 9.76 22.07
N GLU A 90 1.89 9.91 21.64
CA GLU A 90 2.40 9.21 20.46
C GLU A 90 2.42 7.69 20.67
N LEU A 91 2.89 7.19 21.82
CA LEU A 91 2.88 5.77 22.14
C LEU A 91 1.45 5.20 22.14
N ALA A 92 0.50 5.93 22.71
CA ALA A 92 -0.92 5.55 22.72
C ALA A 92 -1.48 5.47 21.30
N ARG A 93 -1.18 6.47 20.45
CA ARG A 93 -1.57 6.48 19.05
C ARG A 93 -0.99 5.30 18.27
N LEU A 94 0.28 4.95 18.51
CA LEU A 94 0.93 3.81 17.88
C LEU A 94 0.30 2.49 18.31
N CYS A 95 0.07 2.30 19.62
CA CYS A 95 -0.54 1.08 20.17
C CYS A 95 -1.98 0.89 19.65
N ALA A 96 -2.77 1.97 19.57
CA ALA A 96 -4.14 1.92 19.05
C ALA A 96 -4.25 1.46 17.58
N SER A 97 -3.14 1.51 16.82
CA SER A 97 -3.12 1.04 15.42
C SER A 97 -3.11 -0.48 15.26
N VAL A 98 -2.99 -1.24 16.36
CA VAL A 98 -2.94 -2.70 16.36
C VAL A 98 -3.93 -3.25 17.41
N PRO A 99 -5.05 -3.88 16.99
CA PRO A 99 -6.13 -4.27 17.90
C PRO A 99 -5.74 -5.18 19.07
N GLN A 100 -4.68 -5.99 18.90
CA GLN A 100 -4.18 -6.90 19.93
C GLN A 100 -3.42 -6.19 21.06
N VAL A 101 -3.05 -4.93 20.87
CA VAL A 101 -2.16 -4.21 21.80
C VAL A 101 -2.96 -3.57 22.93
N VAL A 102 -2.54 -3.86 24.17
CA VAL A 102 -3.08 -3.24 25.38
C VAL A 102 -1.97 -2.44 26.06
N LEU A 103 -2.06 -1.11 25.95
CA LEU A 103 -1.11 -0.18 26.57
C LEU A 103 -1.58 0.21 27.98
N ARG A 104 -0.67 0.15 28.96
CA ARG A 104 -0.89 0.69 30.31
C ARG A 104 0.34 1.47 30.77
N PHE A 105 0.08 2.65 31.34
CA PHE A 105 1.07 3.45 32.02
C PHE A 105 1.04 3.13 33.50
N PHE A 106 2.22 3.08 34.13
CA PHE A 106 2.37 2.80 35.55
C PHE A 106 3.27 3.85 36.20
N PRO A 107 3.06 4.14 37.50
CA PRO A 107 4.06 4.82 38.30
C PRO A 107 5.33 3.96 38.41
N VAL A 108 6.33 4.42 39.15
CA VAL A 108 7.59 3.68 39.35
C VAL A 108 7.30 2.27 39.87
N MET A 109 7.46 1.27 39.00
CA MET A 109 7.00 -0.09 39.27
C MET A 109 7.82 -1.10 38.45
N ASP A 110 8.16 -2.23 39.06
CA ASP A 110 8.83 -3.30 38.35
C ASP A 110 7.88 -4.05 37.39
N THR A 111 8.45 -4.67 36.36
CA THR A 111 7.67 -5.26 35.25
C THR A 111 6.78 -6.44 35.69
N LYS A 112 7.21 -7.27 36.64
CA LYS A 112 6.40 -8.41 37.13
C LYS A 112 5.16 -7.90 37.89
N THR A 113 5.29 -6.82 38.65
CA THR A 113 4.17 -6.20 39.38
C THR A 113 3.21 -5.51 38.41
N ALA A 114 3.72 -4.75 37.43
CA ALA A 114 2.91 -4.12 36.39
C ALA A 114 2.11 -5.17 35.59
N GLN A 115 2.75 -6.26 35.17
CA GLN A 115 2.08 -7.35 34.46
C GLN A 115 0.96 -7.98 35.31
N LYS A 116 1.21 -8.24 36.60
CA LYS A 116 0.20 -8.79 37.53
C LYS A 116 -1.01 -7.86 37.67
N ALA A 117 -0.79 -6.54 37.66
CA ALA A 117 -1.87 -5.55 37.69
C ALA A 117 -2.76 -5.67 36.43
N VAL A 118 -2.15 -5.72 35.23
CA VAL A 118 -2.91 -5.88 33.97
C VAL A 118 -3.63 -7.22 33.89
N PHE A 119 -3.00 -8.32 34.34
CA PHE A 119 -3.64 -9.64 34.34
C PHE A 119 -4.89 -9.65 35.22
N ARG A 120 -4.84 -9.00 36.39
CA ARG A 120 -5.99 -8.84 37.28
C ARG A 120 -7.08 -7.96 36.66
N GLU A 121 -6.70 -6.85 36.04
CA GLU A 121 -7.62 -5.96 35.31
C GLU A 121 -8.38 -6.72 34.20
N LEU A 122 -7.65 -7.46 33.37
CA LEU A 122 -8.19 -8.22 32.25
C LEU A 122 -8.77 -9.60 32.64
N ARG A 123 -8.77 -9.94 33.94
CA ARG A 123 -9.21 -11.23 34.48
C ARG A 123 -8.53 -12.44 33.83
N VAL A 124 -7.25 -12.29 33.47
CA VAL A 124 -6.43 -13.34 32.87
C VAL A 124 -5.95 -14.32 33.94
N LYS A 125 -6.17 -15.61 33.70
CA LYS A 125 -5.65 -16.70 34.54
C LYS A 125 -4.29 -17.16 34.05
N TYR A 126 -3.27 -17.05 34.91
CA TYR A 126 -1.91 -17.52 34.64
C TYR A 126 -1.84 -19.00 34.20
N SER A 127 -2.65 -19.87 34.82
CA SER A 127 -2.71 -21.30 34.50
C SER A 127 -3.09 -21.61 33.06
N ASP A 128 -3.82 -20.70 32.40
CA ASP A 128 -4.40 -20.93 31.07
C ASP A 128 -3.65 -20.13 30.01
N THR A 129 -2.62 -19.39 30.41
CA THR A 129 -1.89 -18.43 29.57
C THR A 129 -0.46 -18.88 29.30
N LEU A 130 -0.10 -18.91 28.03
CA LEU A 130 1.28 -18.90 27.57
C LEU A 130 1.73 -17.44 27.40
N GLN A 131 2.72 -17.03 28.18
CA GLN A 131 3.26 -15.68 28.18
C GLN A 131 4.52 -15.65 27.31
N PHE A 132 4.72 -14.65 26.46
CA PHE A 132 6.00 -14.43 25.79
C PHE A 132 6.51 -13.02 26.01
N ARG A 133 7.82 -12.81 25.92
CA ARG A 133 8.42 -11.46 26.01
C ARG A 133 8.95 -11.02 24.66
N LEU A 134 8.88 -9.71 24.43
CA LEU A 134 9.48 -9.06 23.27
C LEU A 134 9.90 -7.65 23.68
N ASP A 135 11.15 -7.29 23.41
CA ASP A 135 11.64 -5.95 23.68
C ASP A 135 11.14 -4.97 22.60
N ASP A 136 11.21 -3.67 22.88
CA ASP A 136 10.57 -2.64 22.05
C ASP A 136 11.30 -2.33 20.73
N ASP A 137 12.44 -2.96 20.48
CA ASP A 137 13.23 -2.88 19.25
C ASP A 137 13.44 -4.24 18.56
N ASP A 138 12.82 -5.31 19.07
CA ASP A 138 12.95 -6.68 18.55
C ASP A 138 11.73 -7.11 17.70
N CYS A 139 11.94 -8.08 16.80
CA CYS A 139 10.85 -8.70 16.04
C CYS A 139 10.76 -10.21 16.28
N VAL A 140 9.56 -10.74 16.13
CA VAL A 140 9.32 -12.19 15.94
C VAL A 140 8.83 -12.46 14.52
N CYS A 141 9.00 -13.70 14.03
CA CYS A 141 8.52 -14.09 12.71
C CYS A 141 6.98 -13.97 12.56
N ALA A 142 6.50 -13.82 11.32
CA ALA A 142 5.08 -13.58 11.01
C ALA A 142 4.12 -14.71 11.43
N ASP A 143 4.63 -15.93 11.67
CA ASP A 143 3.87 -17.08 12.13
C ASP A 143 4.18 -17.48 13.58
N PHE A 144 4.84 -16.61 14.35
CA PHE A 144 5.27 -16.89 15.73
C PHE A 144 4.13 -17.31 16.66
N VAL A 145 3.01 -16.59 16.70
CA VAL A 145 1.86 -16.93 17.55
C VAL A 145 1.25 -18.28 17.15
N ALA A 146 1.12 -18.52 15.83
CA ALA A 146 0.64 -19.80 15.30
C ALA A 146 1.55 -20.97 15.71
N LEU A 147 2.87 -20.76 15.69
CA LEU A 147 3.86 -21.73 16.13
C LEU A 147 3.79 -22.00 17.63
N LEU A 148 3.70 -20.95 18.45
CA LEU A 148 3.50 -21.10 19.89
C LEU A 148 2.25 -21.95 20.17
N ARG A 149 1.11 -21.63 19.54
CA ARG A 149 -0.13 -22.38 19.70
C ARG A 149 0.02 -23.84 19.29
N ARG A 150 0.58 -24.08 18.10
CA ARG A 150 0.80 -25.43 17.55
C ARG A 150 1.61 -26.31 18.49
N HIS A 151 2.66 -25.76 19.09
CA HIS A 151 3.60 -26.52 19.91
C HIS A 151 3.21 -26.54 21.40
N ALA A 152 2.54 -25.51 21.91
CA ALA A 152 2.15 -25.42 23.32
C ALA A 152 0.84 -26.16 23.61
N ALA A 153 -0.15 -26.12 22.71
CA ALA A 153 -1.47 -26.72 22.97
C ALA A 153 -1.42 -28.21 23.37
N PRO A 154 -0.60 -29.07 22.71
CA PRO A 154 -0.47 -30.46 23.12
C PRO A 154 0.24 -30.65 24.47
N ALA A 155 1.09 -29.70 24.88
CA ALA A 155 1.87 -29.80 26.12
C ALA A 155 1.08 -29.36 27.36
N MET A 156 0.07 -28.50 27.19
CA MET A 156 -0.69 -27.92 28.30
C MET A 156 -1.41 -28.94 29.20
N PRO A 157 -2.05 -30.01 28.70
CA PRO A 157 -2.68 -30.99 29.58
C PRO A 157 -1.67 -31.75 30.46
N ALA A 158 -0.46 -32.00 29.95
CA ALA A 158 0.56 -32.81 30.62
C ALA A 158 1.50 -31.99 31.52
N HIS A 159 1.69 -30.70 31.23
CA HIS A 159 2.70 -29.88 31.88
C HIS A 159 2.11 -28.57 32.41
N PRO A 160 1.93 -28.41 33.73
CA PRO A 160 1.46 -27.15 34.32
C PRO A 160 2.48 -26.01 34.15
N ILE A 161 3.78 -26.35 34.01
CA ILE A 161 4.87 -25.42 33.77
C ILE A 161 5.73 -25.94 32.62
N PHE A 162 5.92 -25.14 31.58
CA PHE A 162 6.86 -25.42 30.50
C PHE A 162 7.22 -24.12 29.76
N ALA A 163 8.36 -24.12 29.09
CA ALA A 163 8.86 -22.99 28.33
C ALA A 163 8.94 -23.32 26.83
N VAL A 164 8.76 -22.31 25.97
CA VAL A 164 8.81 -22.45 24.50
C VAL A 164 9.67 -21.33 23.93
N SER A 165 10.54 -21.63 22.96
CA SER A 165 11.32 -20.60 22.27
C SER A 165 11.71 -21.03 20.85
N LEU A 166 12.09 -20.07 20.01
CA LEU A 166 12.70 -20.33 18.71
C LEU A 166 14.16 -20.78 18.87
N ARG A 167 14.66 -21.57 17.92
CA ARG A 167 16.07 -21.96 17.81
C ARG A 167 16.79 -21.13 16.76
N GLY A 168 17.01 -19.87 17.06
CA GLY A 168 17.77 -18.98 16.19
C GLY A 168 17.34 -17.53 16.28
N VAL A 169 18.32 -16.65 16.14
CA VAL A 169 18.15 -15.20 16.12
C VAL A 169 18.91 -14.62 14.93
N MET A 170 18.26 -13.75 14.19
CA MET A 170 18.89 -12.83 13.25
C MET A 170 19.37 -11.60 14.04
N TYR A 171 20.62 -11.62 14.46
CA TYR A 171 21.23 -10.59 15.30
C TYR A 171 21.81 -9.49 14.42
N CYS A 172 21.22 -8.30 14.48
CA CYS A 172 21.54 -7.18 13.62
C CYS A 172 22.33 -6.13 14.39
N SER A 173 23.64 -6.08 14.19
CA SER A 173 24.51 -5.08 14.80
C SER A 173 24.64 -3.85 13.90
N VAL A 174 24.14 -2.72 14.36
CA VAL A 174 24.10 -1.43 13.67
C VAL A 174 25.23 -0.54 14.20
N GLY A 175 26.20 -0.25 13.35
CA GLY A 175 27.35 0.59 13.69
C GLY A 175 28.45 -0.12 14.47
N GLY A 176 29.61 0.54 14.59
CA GLY A 176 30.82 0.00 15.25
C GLY A 176 31.64 -0.96 14.38
N GLN A 177 32.79 -1.41 14.91
CA GLN A 177 33.74 -2.28 14.20
C GLN A 177 33.18 -3.67 13.86
N ASN A 178 32.13 -4.11 14.58
CA ASN A 178 31.48 -5.42 14.38
C ASN A 178 30.08 -5.29 13.77
N ALA A 179 29.79 -4.16 13.10
CA ALA A 179 28.55 -3.98 12.36
C ALA A 179 28.35 -5.12 11.36
N GLY A 180 27.13 -5.66 11.30
CA GLY A 180 26.84 -6.83 10.48
C GLY A 180 25.61 -7.58 10.96
N THR A 181 25.16 -8.52 10.12
CA THR A 181 24.04 -9.40 10.44
C THR A 181 24.56 -10.80 10.70
N TYR A 182 24.19 -11.37 11.84
CA TYR A 182 24.67 -12.67 12.28
C TYR A 182 23.48 -13.61 12.51
N HIS A 183 23.65 -14.86 12.11
CA HIS A 183 22.80 -15.94 12.57
C HIS A 183 23.38 -16.45 13.90
N TRP A 184 22.60 -16.30 14.97
CA TRP A 184 22.92 -16.84 16.28
C TRP A 184 22.01 -18.04 16.56
N PRO A 185 22.51 -19.29 16.52
CA PRO A 185 21.71 -20.51 16.71
C PRO A 185 21.34 -20.77 18.18
N VAL A 186 21.01 -19.73 18.91
CA VAL A 186 20.66 -19.78 20.33
C VAL A 186 19.22 -20.21 20.54
N ALA A 187 18.98 -21.01 21.58
CA ALA A 187 17.66 -21.25 22.11
C ALA A 187 17.42 -20.34 23.32
N PHE A 188 16.17 -19.92 23.54
CA PHE A 188 15.81 -19.09 24.69
C PHE A 188 16.53 -17.74 24.76
N MET A 189 16.67 -17.08 23.60
CA MET A 189 16.92 -15.64 23.58
C MET A 189 15.74 -14.88 24.20
N SER A 190 15.95 -13.66 24.69
CA SER A 190 14.88 -12.81 25.23
C SER A 190 13.71 -12.71 24.25
N ALA A 191 13.97 -12.23 23.03
CA ALA A 191 12.99 -12.09 21.95
C ALA A 191 12.25 -13.40 21.64
N GLY A 192 10.95 -13.43 21.96
CA GLY A 192 10.08 -14.56 21.67
C GLY A 192 10.26 -15.78 22.60
N ALA A 193 11.02 -15.68 23.70
CA ALA A 193 10.94 -16.68 24.75
C ALA A 193 9.59 -16.62 25.44
N ALA A 194 9.00 -17.80 25.64
CA ALA A 194 7.68 -17.97 26.22
C ALA A 194 7.67 -18.98 27.37
N ILE A 195 6.73 -18.81 28.30
CA ILE A 195 6.52 -19.71 29.43
C ILE A 195 5.04 -19.78 29.81
N ARG A 196 4.59 -20.98 30.15
CA ARG A 196 3.37 -21.19 30.93
C ARG A 196 3.77 -21.43 32.38
N HIS A 197 3.16 -20.69 33.31
CA HIS A 197 3.35 -20.88 34.73
C HIS A 197 2.04 -20.57 35.45
N PRO A 198 1.60 -21.34 36.46
CA PRO A 198 0.29 -21.17 37.10
C PRO A 198 0.07 -19.87 37.89
N SER A 199 1.11 -19.06 38.10
CA SER A 199 1.05 -17.92 39.04
C SER A 199 2.15 -16.86 38.89
N LYS A 200 3.13 -17.07 37.99
CA LYS A 200 4.35 -16.25 37.92
C LYS A 200 4.45 -15.53 36.59
N SER A 201 4.95 -14.30 36.65
CA SER A 201 5.31 -13.52 35.46
C SER A 201 6.53 -14.13 34.78
N ILE A 202 6.59 -14.05 33.45
CA ILE A 202 7.77 -14.42 32.67
C ILE A 202 9.04 -13.68 33.11
N TYR A 203 8.91 -12.45 33.62
CA TYR A 203 10.04 -11.63 34.11
C TYR A 203 10.57 -12.05 35.49
N GLU A 204 9.95 -13.03 36.15
CA GLU A 204 10.55 -13.66 37.34
C GLU A 204 11.67 -14.67 36.98
N PHE A 205 11.90 -14.92 35.68
CA PHE A 205 12.88 -15.88 35.20
C PHE A 205 13.79 -15.29 34.11
N GLY A 206 15.11 -15.44 34.30
CA GLY A 206 16.09 -15.15 33.26
C GLY A 206 15.85 -16.03 32.04
N HIS A 207 16.01 -15.48 30.83
CA HIS A 207 15.63 -16.20 29.61
C HIS A 207 16.40 -17.50 29.39
N PHE A 208 17.71 -17.47 29.59
CA PHE A 208 18.54 -18.68 29.50
C PHE A 208 18.26 -19.71 30.60
N SER A 209 17.77 -19.29 31.78
CA SER A 209 17.53 -20.23 32.89
C SER A 209 16.20 -20.95 32.79
N MET A 210 15.27 -20.50 31.93
CA MET A 210 13.98 -21.18 31.74
C MET A 210 14.14 -22.63 31.28
N ALA A 211 15.00 -22.86 30.28
CA ALA A 211 15.25 -24.20 29.75
C ALA A 211 15.98 -25.13 30.74
N GLN A 212 16.69 -24.55 31.72
CA GLN A 212 17.37 -25.28 32.78
C GLN A 212 16.42 -25.63 33.93
N ARG A 213 15.38 -24.82 34.15
CA ARG A 213 14.46 -24.92 35.29
C ARG A 213 13.18 -25.67 34.97
N PHE A 214 12.72 -25.64 33.72
CA PHE A 214 11.43 -26.16 33.31
C PHE A 214 11.54 -27.02 32.06
N PRO A 215 10.62 -27.99 31.85
CA PRO A 215 10.45 -28.66 30.56
C PRO A 215 10.35 -27.62 29.45
N SER A 216 11.07 -27.84 28.35
CA SER A 216 11.21 -26.85 27.31
C SER A 216 10.98 -27.41 25.91
N ILE A 217 10.39 -26.58 25.05
CA ILE A 217 10.17 -26.85 23.64
C ILE A 217 10.96 -25.82 22.84
N THR A 218 11.74 -26.30 21.87
CA THR A 218 12.57 -25.47 21.01
C THR A 218 12.13 -25.65 19.56
N ILE A 219 11.74 -24.55 18.91
CA ILE A 219 11.14 -24.56 17.56
C ILE A 219 12.22 -24.17 16.53
N PRO A 220 12.65 -25.08 15.65
CA PRO A 220 13.63 -24.79 14.61
C PRO A 220 13.00 -24.14 13.36
N GLY A 221 13.84 -23.62 12.47
CA GLY A 221 13.43 -23.16 11.13
C GLY A 221 12.75 -21.79 11.08
N ARG A 222 12.72 -21.08 12.22
CA ARG A 222 12.19 -19.73 12.35
C ARG A 222 13.08 -18.89 13.25
N LEU A 223 13.11 -17.59 13.01
CA LEU A 223 14.00 -16.64 13.66
C LEU A 223 13.21 -15.55 14.38
N ALA A 224 13.76 -15.10 15.52
CA ALA A 224 13.52 -13.75 16.01
C ALA A 224 14.58 -12.80 15.41
N LEU A 225 14.30 -11.50 15.35
CA LEU A 225 15.27 -10.48 14.97
C LEU A 225 15.56 -9.64 16.21
N VAL A 226 16.85 -9.45 16.50
CA VAL A 226 17.31 -8.60 17.60
C VAL A 226 18.19 -7.50 17.04
N THR A 227 17.94 -6.25 17.44
CA THR A 227 18.77 -5.11 17.05
C THR A 227 19.79 -4.73 18.14
N HIS A 228 21.00 -4.41 17.72
CA HIS A 228 22.06 -3.92 18.58
C HIS A 228 22.64 -2.63 18.02
N THR A 229 22.37 -1.49 18.65
CA THR A 229 22.69 -0.15 18.14
C THR A 229 23.88 0.50 18.86
N GLY A 230 24.65 -0.27 19.62
CA GLY A 230 25.77 0.23 20.43
C GLY A 230 25.37 0.94 21.73
N THR A 231 24.08 1.18 21.95
CA THR A 231 23.53 1.74 23.21
C THR A 231 22.93 0.67 24.13
N ASN A 232 22.97 -0.60 23.70
CA ASN A 232 22.50 -1.74 24.49
C ASN A 232 23.54 -2.14 25.55
N ASP A 233 23.09 -2.72 26.66
CA ASP A 233 23.93 -3.12 27.79
C ASP A 233 25.01 -4.18 27.45
N THR A 234 24.85 -4.89 26.34
CA THR A 234 25.81 -5.92 25.88
C THR A 234 26.71 -5.38 24.79
N HIS A 235 27.98 -5.12 25.10
CA HIS A 235 28.98 -4.78 24.08
C HIS A 235 29.32 -5.99 23.17
N LEU A 236 29.15 -5.84 21.86
CA LEU A 236 29.48 -6.89 20.89
C LEU A 236 30.98 -6.88 20.54
N SER A 237 31.74 -7.84 21.08
CA SER A 237 33.16 -8.05 20.75
C SER A 237 33.39 -9.29 19.88
N PRO A 238 34.51 -9.39 19.14
CA PRO A 238 34.84 -10.58 18.34
C PRO A 238 34.88 -11.86 19.20
N ALA A 239 35.44 -11.78 20.42
CA ALA A 239 35.45 -12.88 21.37
C ALA A 239 34.03 -13.31 21.78
N LEU A 240 33.10 -12.36 21.92
CA LEU A 240 31.71 -12.66 22.25
C LEU A 240 30.99 -13.36 21.07
N ILE A 241 31.21 -12.89 19.84
CA ILE A 241 30.67 -13.50 18.60
C ILE A 241 31.11 -14.96 18.53
N GLN A 242 32.41 -15.23 18.71
CA GLN A 242 32.96 -16.58 18.70
C GLN A 242 32.39 -17.43 19.83
N ARG A 243 32.40 -16.93 21.08
CA ARG A 243 31.88 -17.66 22.25
C ARG A 243 30.40 -18.01 22.11
N ARG A 244 29.62 -17.16 21.45
CA ARG A 244 28.18 -17.35 21.23
C ARG A 244 27.88 -18.17 19.97
N GLY A 245 28.88 -18.53 19.17
CA GLY A 245 28.69 -19.26 17.92
C GLY A 245 27.90 -18.48 16.88
N MET A 246 28.02 -17.15 16.88
CA MET A 246 27.38 -16.27 15.90
C MET A 246 28.10 -16.37 14.56
N VAL A 247 27.35 -16.62 13.48
CA VAL A 247 27.90 -16.76 12.13
C VAL A 247 27.44 -15.58 11.28
N HIS A 248 28.37 -14.88 10.63
CA HIS A 248 28.03 -13.77 9.74
C HIS A 248 27.17 -14.25 8.57
N MET A 249 26.09 -13.54 8.27
CA MET A 249 25.18 -13.88 7.18
C MET A 249 25.59 -13.17 5.88
N THR A 250 25.55 -13.90 4.78
CA THR A 250 25.72 -13.35 3.43
C THR A 250 24.44 -12.63 2.98
N GLY A 251 24.54 -11.76 1.97
CA GLY A 251 23.38 -11.09 1.37
C GLY A 251 22.23 -12.05 1.00
N PRO A 252 22.48 -13.16 0.28
CA PRO A 252 21.45 -14.15 -0.03
C PRO A 252 20.82 -14.81 1.21
N GLN A 253 21.62 -15.11 2.25
CA GLN A 253 21.09 -15.67 3.51
C GLN A 253 20.21 -14.66 4.24
N ILE A 254 20.58 -13.38 4.24
CA ILE A 254 19.77 -12.29 4.78
C ILE A 254 18.45 -12.20 4.04
N GLN A 255 18.46 -12.16 2.71
CA GLN A 255 17.24 -12.09 1.89
C GLN A 255 16.32 -13.30 2.12
N GLN A 256 16.87 -14.51 2.20
CA GLN A 256 16.09 -15.71 2.52
C GLN A 256 15.46 -15.62 3.92
N ALA A 257 16.22 -15.16 4.92
CA ALA A 257 15.71 -15.00 6.27
C ALA A 257 14.58 -13.96 6.34
N LEU A 258 14.73 -12.83 5.63
CA LEU A 258 13.70 -11.80 5.51
C LEU A 258 12.44 -12.34 4.83
N ALA A 259 12.57 -13.02 3.70
CA ALA A 259 11.42 -13.58 2.97
C ALA A 259 10.64 -14.61 3.79
N VAL A 260 11.33 -15.45 4.57
CA VAL A 260 10.71 -16.52 5.36
C VAL A 260 10.12 -16.01 6.68
N ASN A 261 10.79 -15.08 7.36
CA ASN A 261 10.45 -14.72 8.74
C ASN A 261 9.85 -13.31 8.85
N PHE A 262 10.37 -12.36 8.07
CA PHE A 262 10.21 -10.92 8.30
C PHE A 262 9.73 -10.17 7.05
N SER A 263 8.91 -10.81 6.21
CA SER A 263 8.42 -10.26 4.94
C SER A 263 7.54 -9.01 5.10
N PHE A 264 7.19 -8.66 6.33
CA PHE A 264 6.43 -7.48 6.70
C PHE A 264 7.30 -6.24 6.97
N LEU A 265 8.64 -6.38 7.06
CA LEU A 265 9.53 -5.25 7.31
C LEU A 265 9.58 -4.32 6.10
N SER A 266 9.35 -3.03 6.36
CA SER A 266 9.49 -1.98 5.34
C SER A 266 10.96 -1.65 5.10
N ASP A 267 11.27 -0.93 4.03
CA ASP A 267 12.64 -0.41 3.79
C ASP A 267 13.15 0.45 4.95
N LYS A 268 12.25 1.20 5.59
CA LYS A 268 12.56 1.99 6.78
C LYS A 268 12.93 1.10 7.97
N ALA A 269 12.20 0.00 8.15
CA ALA A 269 12.46 -0.96 9.22
C ALA A 269 13.79 -1.71 8.99
N MET A 270 14.04 -2.14 7.76
CA MET A 270 15.32 -2.76 7.37
C MET A 270 16.49 -1.81 7.61
N ALA A 271 16.37 -0.53 7.21
CA ALA A 271 17.38 0.48 7.45
C ALA A 271 17.66 0.70 8.95
N LEU A 272 16.61 0.71 9.78
CA LEU A 272 16.75 0.84 11.24
C LEU A 272 17.51 -0.34 11.87
N ALA A 273 17.30 -1.54 11.35
CA ALA A 273 18.02 -2.73 11.78
C ALA A 273 19.41 -2.88 11.12
N GLY A 274 19.87 -1.92 10.31
CA GLY A 274 21.14 -2.02 9.59
C GLY A 274 21.15 -3.16 8.56
N LEU A 275 19.97 -3.60 8.12
CA LEU A 275 19.82 -4.61 7.09
C LEU A 275 19.95 -3.97 5.71
N PRO A 276 20.53 -4.70 4.73
CA PRO A 276 20.54 -4.23 3.36
C PRO A 276 19.11 -3.99 2.91
N ALA A 277 18.85 -2.83 2.28
CA ALA A 277 17.59 -2.61 1.59
C ALA A 277 17.32 -3.82 0.69
N THR A 278 16.08 -4.30 0.66
CA THR A 278 15.71 -5.33 -0.31
C THR A 278 16.13 -4.78 -1.67
N PRO A 279 17.05 -5.44 -2.43
CA PRO A 279 17.30 -4.98 -3.78
C PRO A 279 15.93 -5.01 -4.45
N SER A 280 15.45 -3.86 -4.92
CA SER A 280 14.27 -3.85 -5.78
C SER A 280 14.55 -4.93 -6.83
N PRO A 281 13.66 -5.92 -7.03
CA PRO A 281 13.83 -6.84 -8.14
C PRO A 281 14.14 -5.95 -9.35
N GLU A 282 15.25 -6.22 -10.06
CA GLU A 282 15.59 -5.45 -11.27
C GLU A 282 14.29 -5.21 -12.00
N GLU A 283 13.85 -3.93 -12.08
CA GLU A 283 12.55 -3.64 -12.68
C GLU A 283 12.61 -4.29 -14.06
N PRO A 284 11.76 -5.31 -14.32
CA PRO A 284 11.88 -6.08 -15.54
C PRO A 284 11.84 -5.09 -16.69
N ALA A 285 12.78 -5.24 -17.63
CA ALA A 285 12.86 -4.36 -18.78
C ALA A 285 11.45 -4.17 -19.36
N PRO A 286 11.04 -2.94 -19.67
CA PRO A 286 9.71 -2.69 -20.17
C PRO A 286 9.50 -3.52 -21.44
N ARG A 287 8.28 -4.00 -21.67
CA ARG A 287 7.95 -4.93 -22.75
C ARG A 287 8.50 -4.44 -24.07
N TRP A 288 8.39 -3.15 -24.36
CA TRP A 288 8.90 -2.61 -25.61
C TRP A 288 10.41 -2.81 -25.79
N LEU A 289 11.19 -2.73 -24.71
CA LEU A 289 12.64 -2.93 -24.76
C LEU A 289 12.93 -4.41 -25.04
N THR A 290 12.28 -5.31 -24.32
CA THR A 290 12.35 -6.76 -24.58
C THR A 290 11.91 -7.11 -26.00
N ASP A 291 10.85 -6.44 -26.51
CA ASP A 291 10.35 -6.67 -27.85
C ASP A 291 11.38 -6.31 -28.91
N LEU A 292 12.04 -5.15 -28.74
CA LEU A 292 13.06 -4.65 -29.65
C LEU A 292 14.38 -5.44 -29.57
N THR A 293 14.72 -6.03 -28.42
CA THR A 293 16.02 -6.71 -28.24
C THR A 293 15.94 -8.23 -28.41
N SER A 294 14.85 -8.87 -27.98
CA SER A 294 14.84 -10.33 -27.77
C SER A 294 13.72 -11.07 -28.47
N THR A 295 12.55 -10.45 -28.70
CA THR A 295 11.39 -11.16 -29.30
C THR A 295 11.42 -11.18 -30.83
N ARG A 296 10.35 -11.65 -31.49
CA ARG A 296 10.16 -11.50 -32.95
C ARG A 296 9.81 -10.08 -33.40
N ALA A 297 9.40 -9.20 -32.47
CA ALA A 297 8.98 -7.83 -32.75
C ALA A 297 10.16 -6.83 -32.70
N ARG A 298 11.32 -7.19 -33.29
CA ARG A 298 12.59 -6.43 -33.19
C ARG A 298 12.64 -5.14 -34.01
N LYS A 299 11.54 -4.76 -34.66
CA LYS A 299 11.46 -3.58 -35.53
C LYS A 299 10.75 -2.46 -34.78
N GLY A 300 11.33 -1.27 -34.77
CA GLY A 300 10.76 -0.11 -34.09
C GLY A 300 11.79 0.98 -33.86
N PHE A 301 11.44 1.97 -33.04
CA PHE A 301 12.35 3.05 -32.65
C PHE A 301 11.99 3.62 -31.27
N PHE A 302 12.95 4.29 -30.65
CA PHE A 302 12.73 5.15 -29.50
C PHE A 302 13.32 6.53 -29.79
N ILE A 303 12.49 7.57 -29.78
CA ILE A 303 12.93 8.97 -29.88
C ILE A 303 12.81 9.57 -28.49
N SER A 304 13.90 10.14 -27.97
CA SER A 304 13.94 10.75 -26.65
C SER A 304 14.10 12.26 -26.75
N ASP A 305 13.47 12.96 -25.82
CA ASP A 305 13.61 14.40 -25.57
C ASP A 305 13.57 14.64 -24.05
N ASP A 306 13.78 15.87 -23.59
CA ASP A 306 13.77 16.24 -22.18
C ASP A 306 12.39 16.13 -21.54
N LEU A 307 11.33 16.35 -22.34
CA LEU A 307 9.95 16.44 -21.85
C LEU A 307 9.04 15.30 -22.31
N PHE A 308 9.46 14.53 -23.33
CA PHE A 308 8.68 13.43 -23.90
C PHE A 308 9.55 12.29 -24.43
N GLY A 309 8.90 11.18 -24.76
CA GLY A 309 9.49 10.09 -25.53
C GLY A 309 8.49 9.52 -26.52
N LEU A 310 8.96 9.06 -27.68
CA LEU A 310 8.16 8.30 -28.64
C LEU A 310 8.70 6.89 -28.73
N GLN A 311 7.88 5.92 -28.38
CA GLN A 311 8.24 4.51 -28.40
C GLN A 311 7.40 3.79 -29.45
N HIS A 312 8.05 3.31 -30.51
CA HIS A 312 7.41 2.53 -31.55
C HIS A 312 7.85 1.06 -31.52
N THR A 313 6.89 0.14 -31.58
CA THR A 313 7.12 -1.30 -31.85
C THR A 313 6.26 -1.75 -33.02
N HIS A 314 6.90 -2.31 -34.04
CA HIS A 314 6.25 -2.80 -35.26
C HIS A 314 5.94 -4.30 -35.15
N ARG A 315 4.66 -4.66 -35.33
CA ARG A 315 4.16 -6.05 -35.38
C ARG A 315 3.43 -6.39 -36.68
N GLY A 316 3.26 -5.41 -37.57
CA GLY A 316 2.61 -5.54 -38.88
C GLY A 316 1.87 -4.27 -39.32
N GLY A 317 1.42 -4.24 -40.57
CA GLY A 317 0.77 -3.08 -41.20
C GLY A 317 -0.74 -2.92 -40.93
N LYS A 318 -1.41 -3.87 -40.28
CA LYS A 318 -2.89 -3.80 -40.17
C LYS A 318 -3.40 -2.64 -39.31
N VAL A 319 -2.80 -2.44 -38.14
CA VAL A 319 -3.21 -1.42 -37.18
C VAL A 319 -1.98 -0.82 -36.51
N LEU A 320 -1.93 0.51 -36.47
CA LEU A 320 -1.09 1.27 -35.55
C LEU A 320 -1.95 1.85 -34.43
N TYR A 321 -1.69 1.39 -33.21
CA TYR A 321 -2.29 1.92 -31.99
C TYR A 321 -1.39 3.01 -31.39
N VAL A 322 -1.78 4.26 -31.59
CA VAL A 322 -1.11 5.45 -31.05
C VAL A 322 -1.71 5.78 -29.69
N SER A 323 -0.89 5.81 -28.66
CA SER A 323 -1.37 5.95 -27.29
C SER A 323 -0.63 7.04 -26.52
N PHE A 324 -1.36 7.77 -25.67
CA PHE A 324 -0.82 8.90 -24.91
C PHE A 324 -0.92 8.63 -23.42
N ASP A 325 0.16 8.92 -22.71
CA ASP A 325 0.19 8.77 -21.26
C ASP A 325 -0.82 9.68 -20.54
N ASN A 326 -1.40 9.14 -19.47
CA ASN A 326 -2.24 9.90 -18.57
C ASN A 326 -1.42 10.47 -17.38
N LEU A 327 -2.03 11.30 -16.54
CA LEU A 327 -1.36 11.89 -15.37
C LEU A 327 -0.79 10.85 -14.39
N SER A 328 -1.41 9.67 -14.25
CA SER A 328 -0.88 8.59 -13.41
C SER A 328 0.41 8.02 -13.99
N SER A 329 0.48 7.82 -15.31
CA SER A 329 1.70 7.36 -16.00
C SER A 329 2.83 8.38 -15.91
N VAL A 330 2.51 9.68 -15.98
CA VAL A 330 3.50 10.76 -15.79
C VAL A 330 4.07 10.76 -14.37
N ARG A 331 3.28 10.40 -13.37
CA ARG A 331 3.68 10.32 -11.96
C ARG A 331 4.34 8.98 -11.58
N ALA A 332 4.61 8.10 -12.55
CA ALA A 332 5.29 6.84 -12.28
C ALA A 332 6.68 7.10 -11.67
N PRO A 333 7.14 6.29 -10.71
CA PRO A 333 8.42 6.48 -10.04
C PRO A 333 9.62 6.29 -10.98
N THR A 334 9.40 5.56 -12.08
CA THR A 334 10.42 5.22 -13.08
C THR A 334 9.99 5.71 -14.47
N ARG A 335 10.98 6.18 -15.24
CA ARG A 335 10.80 6.45 -16.68
C ARG A 335 10.96 5.18 -17.52
N ARG A 336 11.54 4.11 -16.95
CA ARG A 336 11.78 2.82 -17.61
C ARG A 336 10.52 1.95 -17.59
N ARG A 337 9.47 2.42 -18.26
CA ARG A 337 8.14 1.80 -18.26
C ARG A 337 7.58 1.60 -19.66
N ASP A 338 6.52 0.81 -19.74
CA ASP A 338 5.70 0.74 -20.95
C ASP A 338 4.87 2.01 -21.15
N PRO A 339 4.69 2.49 -22.39
CA PRO A 339 3.68 3.48 -22.70
C PRO A 339 2.28 2.95 -22.37
N TRP A 340 1.35 3.84 -22.00
CA TRP A 340 -0.04 3.45 -21.80
C TRP A 340 -0.58 2.70 -23.04
N GLY A 341 -1.33 1.62 -22.85
CA GLY A 341 -1.92 0.86 -23.96
C GLY A 341 -0.96 -0.06 -24.74
N CYS A 342 0.36 -0.02 -24.51
CA CYS A 342 1.34 -0.86 -25.23
C CYS A 342 1.03 -2.36 -25.07
N GLY A 343 0.74 -2.82 -23.85
CA GLY A 343 0.37 -4.21 -23.58
C GLY A 343 -0.90 -4.66 -24.31
N PHE A 344 -1.88 -3.76 -24.50
CA PHE A 344 -3.11 -4.05 -25.24
C PHE A 344 -2.84 -4.19 -26.75
N ALA A 345 -2.00 -3.32 -27.32
CA ALA A 345 -1.60 -3.41 -28.72
C ALA A 345 -0.83 -4.71 -28.97
N ALA A 346 0.10 -5.07 -28.07
CA ALA A 346 0.84 -6.31 -28.13
C ALA A 346 -0.08 -7.54 -28.07
N ALA A 347 -1.04 -7.57 -27.14
CA ALA A 347 -2.03 -8.65 -27.03
C ALA A 347 -2.97 -8.76 -28.25
N SER A 348 -3.12 -7.69 -29.02
CA SER A 348 -3.91 -7.66 -30.27
C SER A 348 -3.05 -7.88 -31.52
N ASN A 349 -1.75 -8.15 -31.35
CA ASN A 349 -0.75 -8.24 -32.42
C ASN A 349 -0.73 -7.01 -33.35
N TRP A 350 -0.91 -5.82 -32.77
CA TRP A 350 -0.87 -4.55 -33.48
C TRP A 350 0.48 -3.85 -33.28
N SER A 351 0.83 -3.02 -34.26
CA SER A 351 1.93 -2.07 -34.10
C SER A 351 1.50 -0.98 -33.13
N SER A 352 2.44 -0.43 -32.36
CA SER A 352 2.15 0.60 -31.35
C SER A 352 3.08 1.79 -31.48
N LEU A 353 2.57 2.99 -31.24
CA LEU A 353 3.35 4.21 -31.02
C LEU A 353 2.89 4.84 -29.70
N GLY A 354 3.66 4.64 -28.64
CA GLY A 354 3.43 5.27 -27.36
C GLY A 354 4.07 6.65 -27.29
N VAL A 355 3.30 7.65 -26.88
CA VAL A 355 3.76 9.02 -26.61
C VAL A 355 3.83 9.20 -25.09
N LEU A 356 5.06 9.20 -24.58
CA LEU A 356 5.35 9.39 -23.17
C LEU A 356 5.51 10.86 -22.83
N CYS A 357 5.02 11.25 -21.66
CA CYS A 357 5.33 12.54 -21.05
C CYS A 357 6.08 12.35 -19.73
N TYR A 358 7.06 13.21 -19.46
CA TYR A 358 7.83 13.19 -18.22
C TYR A 358 7.37 14.24 -17.20
N ARG A 359 6.45 15.12 -17.61
CA ARG A 359 5.78 16.12 -16.76
C ARG A 359 4.31 16.25 -17.17
N PRO A 360 3.42 16.76 -16.31
CA PRO A 360 2.01 16.97 -16.64
C PRO A 360 1.84 18.23 -17.51
N ASN A 361 2.53 18.25 -18.66
CA ASN A 361 2.65 19.34 -19.61
C ASN A 361 1.53 19.35 -20.67
N TRP A 362 0.55 18.45 -20.55
CA TRP A 362 -0.59 18.36 -21.46
C TRP A 362 -0.19 18.14 -22.92
N PHE A 363 0.98 17.55 -23.16
CA PHE A 363 1.55 17.37 -24.50
C PHE A 363 1.73 18.70 -25.26
N ARG A 364 1.68 19.85 -24.59
CA ARG A 364 1.90 21.18 -25.15
C ARG A 364 3.41 21.44 -25.28
N ILE A 365 4.05 20.70 -26.18
CA ILE A 365 5.50 20.69 -26.38
C ILE A 365 5.78 20.91 -27.87
N PRO A 366 6.32 22.07 -28.29
CA PRO A 366 6.57 22.36 -29.71
C PRO A 366 7.41 21.28 -30.42
N ARG A 367 8.45 20.76 -29.76
CA ARG A 367 9.25 19.65 -30.29
C ARG A 367 8.44 18.39 -30.56
N LEU A 368 7.50 18.03 -29.68
CA LEU A 368 6.62 16.88 -29.92
C LEU A 368 5.74 17.10 -31.16
N PHE A 369 5.26 18.33 -31.37
CA PHE A 369 4.47 18.69 -32.55
C PHE A 369 5.27 18.47 -33.83
N GLU A 370 6.49 19.00 -33.87
CA GLU A 370 7.44 18.84 -34.97
C GLU A 370 7.74 17.36 -35.25
N GLU A 371 7.99 16.56 -34.22
CA GLU A 371 8.29 15.14 -34.39
C GLU A 371 7.11 14.34 -34.97
N LEU A 372 5.89 14.55 -34.46
CA LEU A 372 4.70 13.88 -34.99
C LEU A 372 4.43 14.28 -36.45
N GLN A 373 4.58 15.56 -36.78
CA GLN A 373 4.45 16.06 -38.15
C GLN A 373 5.54 15.49 -39.06
N ARG A 374 6.79 15.40 -38.59
CA ARG A 374 7.90 14.81 -39.34
C ARG A 374 7.67 13.33 -39.62
N LEU A 375 7.14 12.58 -38.64
CA LEU A 375 6.75 11.19 -38.86
C LEU A 375 5.69 11.08 -39.96
N ALA A 376 4.68 11.95 -39.96
CA ALA A 376 3.66 11.99 -41.01
C ALA A 376 4.24 12.32 -42.39
N GLN A 377 5.06 13.36 -42.50
CA GLN A 377 5.71 13.77 -43.76
C GLN A 377 6.60 12.66 -44.35
N ARG A 378 7.22 11.84 -43.50
CA ARG A 378 8.04 10.69 -43.92
C ARG A 378 7.24 9.43 -44.24
N GLY A 379 5.91 9.53 -44.29
CA GLY A 379 5.02 8.41 -44.55
C GLY A 379 5.12 7.31 -43.50
N PHE A 380 5.33 7.64 -42.22
CA PHE A 380 5.31 6.64 -41.16
C PHE A 380 3.90 6.07 -40.97
N PHE A 381 2.90 6.95 -40.85
CA PHE A 381 1.52 6.57 -40.58
C PHE A 381 0.84 5.90 -41.78
N SER A 382 1.23 6.24 -43.01
CA SER A 382 0.66 5.67 -44.25
C SER A 382 1.04 4.21 -44.48
N ARG A 383 1.94 3.64 -43.69
CA ARG A 383 2.31 2.21 -43.73
C ARG A 383 1.28 1.31 -43.07
N TYR A 384 0.25 1.88 -42.46
CA TYR A 384 -0.75 1.15 -41.70
C TYR A 384 -2.13 1.31 -42.32
N ASP A 385 -2.88 0.22 -42.45
CA ASP A 385 -4.25 0.23 -42.98
C ASP A 385 -5.17 1.08 -42.09
N ARG A 386 -4.90 1.08 -40.78
CA ARG A 386 -5.67 1.84 -39.77
C ARG A 386 -4.75 2.44 -38.73
N VAL A 387 -4.96 3.72 -38.42
CA VAL A 387 -4.34 4.42 -37.30
C VAL A 387 -5.40 4.77 -36.27
N ILE A 388 -5.11 4.42 -35.02
CA ILE A 388 -6.02 4.63 -33.88
C ILE A 388 -5.31 5.47 -32.84
N PHE A 389 -5.88 6.64 -32.51
CA PHE A 389 -5.41 7.46 -31.40
C PHE A 389 -6.24 7.14 -30.15
N SER A 390 -5.59 6.91 -29.02
CA SER A 390 -6.29 6.62 -27.78
C SER A 390 -5.60 7.14 -26.53
N GLY A 391 -6.39 7.53 -25.53
CA GLY A 391 -5.88 8.00 -24.26
C GLY A 391 -6.98 8.24 -23.23
N VAL A 392 -6.56 8.63 -22.02
CA VAL A 392 -7.43 8.92 -20.88
C VAL A 392 -7.12 10.30 -20.32
N SER A 393 -8.14 11.11 -20.02
CA SER A 393 -7.98 12.44 -19.41
C SER A 393 -7.04 13.33 -20.25
N MET A 394 -5.92 13.79 -19.70
CA MET A 394 -4.84 14.48 -20.42
C MET A 394 -4.39 13.75 -21.70
N GLY A 395 -4.26 12.42 -21.66
CA GLY A 395 -3.90 11.64 -22.85
C GLY A 395 -5.07 11.53 -23.84
N ALA A 396 -6.31 11.64 -23.38
CA ALA A 396 -7.49 11.67 -24.24
C ALA A 396 -7.62 13.01 -24.98
N TYR A 397 -7.27 14.12 -24.33
CA TYR A 397 -7.06 15.41 -25.00
C TYR A 397 -6.05 15.25 -26.15
N ALA A 398 -4.88 14.68 -25.87
CA ALA A 398 -3.84 14.49 -26.88
C ALA A 398 -4.27 13.56 -28.02
N ALA A 399 -4.98 12.47 -27.71
CA ALA A 399 -5.53 11.59 -28.73
C ALA A 399 -6.50 12.31 -29.68
N CYS A 400 -7.34 13.20 -29.15
CA CYS A 400 -8.23 14.02 -29.97
C CYS A 400 -7.45 15.08 -30.76
N ALA A 401 -6.56 15.83 -30.10
CA ALA A 401 -5.82 16.93 -30.69
C ALA A 401 -4.85 16.48 -31.80
N PHE A 402 -4.08 15.42 -31.58
CA PHE A 402 -3.11 14.93 -32.58
C PHE A 402 -3.71 14.05 -33.67
N SER A 403 -5.01 13.72 -33.60
CA SER A 403 -5.68 12.93 -34.64
C SER A 403 -5.62 13.60 -36.02
N SER A 404 -5.51 14.93 -36.08
CA SER A 404 -5.37 15.70 -37.32
C SER A 404 -4.03 15.53 -38.04
N VAL A 405 -3.00 14.99 -37.36
CA VAL A 405 -1.74 14.58 -37.99
C VAL A 405 -1.95 13.42 -38.97
N VAL A 406 -3.00 12.62 -38.74
CA VAL A 406 -3.41 11.51 -39.61
C VAL A 406 -4.91 11.63 -39.90
N PRO A 407 -5.31 12.47 -40.87
CA PRO A 407 -6.69 12.58 -41.30
C PRO A 407 -7.26 11.19 -41.66
N GLY A 408 -8.52 10.95 -41.29
CA GLY A 408 -9.17 9.65 -41.49
C GLY A 408 -8.87 8.60 -40.39
N SER A 409 -8.12 8.96 -39.35
CA SER A 409 -7.87 8.08 -38.20
C SER A 409 -9.12 7.82 -37.35
N THR A 410 -9.04 6.81 -36.47
CA THR A 410 -10.08 6.53 -35.46
C THR A 410 -9.60 7.01 -34.09
N VAL A 411 -10.46 7.67 -33.32
CA VAL A 411 -10.12 8.17 -31.98
C VAL A 411 -10.94 7.44 -30.91
N ILE A 412 -10.30 7.03 -29.82
CA ILE A 412 -10.93 6.42 -28.64
C ILE A 412 -10.49 7.21 -27.40
N ALA A 413 -11.36 8.08 -26.90
CA ALA A 413 -11.03 9.04 -25.85
C ALA A 413 -11.88 8.78 -24.59
N PHE A 414 -11.22 8.67 -23.43
CA PHE A 414 -11.87 8.45 -22.14
C PHE A 414 -11.76 9.69 -21.27
N SER A 415 -12.90 10.28 -20.92
CA SER A 415 -13.04 11.52 -20.16
C SER A 415 -12.10 12.65 -20.66
N PRO A 416 -12.10 12.98 -21.96
CA PRO A 416 -11.19 13.97 -22.51
C PRO A 416 -11.52 15.39 -22.08
N GLN A 417 -10.48 16.19 -21.89
CA GLN A 417 -10.58 17.64 -22.03
C GLN A 417 -10.52 18.01 -23.52
N SER A 418 -11.32 18.97 -23.96
CA SER A 418 -11.23 19.53 -25.32
C SER A 418 -10.07 20.53 -25.45
N THR A 419 -9.84 21.30 -24.39
CA THR A 419 -8.78 22.30 -24.22
C THR A 419 -8.81 22.75 -22.75
N LEU A 420 -7.70 23.27 -22.22
CA LEU A 420 -7.69 23.99 -20.93
C LEU A 420 -7.24 25.45 -21.10
N ALA A 421 -7.36 26.00 -22.32
CA ALA A 421 -7.14 27.40 -22.58
C ALA A 421 -8.07 28.26 -21.70
N PRO A 422 -7.54 29.18 -20.87
CA PRO A 422 -8.37 29.98 -19.96
C PRO A 422 -9.49 30.76 -20.66
N GLY A 423 -9.27 31.24 -21.89
CA GLY A 423 -10.30 31.96 -22.65
C GLY A 423 -11.44 31.09 -23.20
N ILE A 424 -11.37 29.76 -23.05
CA ILE A 424 -12.35 28.80 -23.60
C ILE A 424 -12.92 27.88 -22.51
N ALA A 425 -12.09 27.47 -21.56
CA ALA A 425 -12.39 26.49 -20.53
C ALA A 425 -12.11 27.03 -19.11
N ASP A 426 -12.42 28.30 -18.85
CA ASP A 426 -12.34 28.94 -17.51
C ASP A 426 -13.14 28.22 -16.41
N TRP A 427 -14.10 27.39 -16.83
CA TRP A 427 -14.95 26.55 -16.00
C TRP A 427 -14.32 25.21 -15.58
N ASP A 428 -13.22 24.75 -16.17
CA ASP A 428 -12.49 23.55 -15.70
C ASP A 428 -11.16 23.95 -15.04
N ARG A 429 -11.18 24.05 -13.71
CA ARG A 429 -10.02 24.42 -12.90
C ARG A 429 -9.34 23.23 -12.22
N ARG A 430 -9.72 21.99 -12.58
CA ARG A 430 -9.24 20.77 -11.91
C ARG A 430 -7.74 20.51 -12.11
N TYR A 431 -7.13 21.14 -13.12
CA TYR A 431 -5.76 20.85 -13.55
C TYR A 431 -4.88 22.10 -13.67
N PRO A 432 -4.24 22.54 -12.56
CA PRO A 432 -3.40 23.74 -12.57
C PRO A 432 -2.28 23.71 -13.62
N SER A 433 -1.64 22.55 -13.85
CA SER A 433 -0.59 22.43 -14.87
C SER A 433 -1.11 22.54 -16.30
N GLY A 434 -2.40 22.26 -16.52
CA GLY A 434 -3.04 22.41 -17.82
C GLY A 434 -3.47 23.83 -18.06
N THR A 435 -4.06 24.49 -17.06
CA THR A 435 -4.38 25.92 -17.11
C THR A 435 -3.12 26.77 -17.36
N ALA A 436 -1.97 26.38 -16.81
CA ALA A 436 -0.69 27.06 -16.98
C ALA A 436 0.06 26.73 -18.29
N ALA A 437 -0.41 25.76 -19.08
CA ALA A 437 0.25 25.38 -20.33
C ALA A 437 0.01 26.42 -21.44
N ASP A 438 0.87 26.44 -22.46
CA ASP A 438 0.67 27.31 -23.63
C ASP A 438 -0.37 26.73 -24.59
N TRP A 439 -1.50 27.43 -24.73
CA TRP A 439 -2.63 27.05 -25.59
C TRP A 439 -2.70 27.85 -26.90
N HIS A 440 -1.58 28.42 -27.36
CA HIS A 440 -1.48 29.03 -28.70
C HIS A 440 -1.01 28.02 -29.76
N GLY A 441 -1.27 28.33 -31.03
CA GLY A 441 -0.78 27.54 -32.16
C GLY A 441 -1.47 26.19 -32.36
N PRO A 442 -0.79 25.22 -33.01
CA PRO A 442 -1.42 23.97 -33.44
C PRO A 442 -1.86 23.12 -32.24
N PHE A 443 -2.87 22.28 -32.46
CA PHE A 443 -3.37 21.29 -31.50
C PHE A 443 -3.98 21.88 -30.22
N ALA A 444 -4.14 23.20 -30.11
CA ALA A 444 -4.63 23.86 -28.89
C ALA A 444 -6.10 23.56 -28.56
N ASP A 445 -6.92 23.30 -29.59
CA ASP A 445 -8.33 22.97 -29.40
C ASP A 445 -8.64 21.65 -30.08
N ALA A 446 -8.76 20.60 -29.26
CA ALA A 446 -9.01 19.25 -29.76
C ALA A 446 -10.34 19.14 -30.50
N ALA A 447 -11.33 19.99 -30.22
CA ALA A 447 -12.58 20.00 -30.97
C ALA A 447 -12.39 20.36 -32.44
N ARG A 448 -11.45 21.28 -32.74
CA ARG A 448 -11.11 21.67 -34.11
C ARG A 448 -10.34 20.58 -34.84
N GLU A 449 -9.38 19.97 -34.15
CA GLU A 449 -8.51 18.96 -34.74
C GLU A 449 -9.25 17.65 -35.00
N LEU A 450 -10.14 17.25 -34.08
CA LEU A 450 -10.90 16.00 -34.14
C LEU A 450 -11.81 15.90 -35.37
N ALA A 451 -12.21 17.05 -35.95
CA ALA A 451 -13.03 17.09 -37.16
C ALA A 451 -12.39 16.39 -38.38
N LYS A 452 -11.06 16.21 -38.39
CA LYS A 452 -10.33 15.50 -39.44
C LYS A 452 -10.29 13.97 -39.25
N ALA A 453 -10.72 13.47 -38.09
CA ALA A 453 -10.84 12.04 -37.84
C ALA A 453 -12.00 11.44 -38.64
N ARG A 454 -11.86 10.17 -39.05
CA ARG A 454 -12.98 9.43 -39.66
C ARG A 454 -14.08 9.15 -38.64
N ARG A 455 -13.68 8.82 -37.41
CA ARG A 455 -14.60 8.52 -36.30
C ARG A 455 -13.95 8.73 -34.95
N ALA A 456 -14.71 9.24 -33.98
CA ALA A 456 -14.28 9.37 -32.60
C ALA A 456 -15.31 8.79 -31.63
N TRP A 457 -14.84 8.00 -30.66
CA TRP A 457 -15.64 7.47 -29.56
C TRP A 457 -15.25 8.19 -28.28
N ILE A 458 -16.15 9.03 -27.76
CA ILE A 458 -15.91 9.82 -26.54
C ILE A 458 -16.69 9.21 -25.39
N VAL A 459 -15.98 8.55 -24.47
CA VAL A 459 -16.59 7.90 -23.31
C VAL A 459 -16.43 8.80 -22.10
N TYR A 460 -17.54 9.22 -21.47
CA TYR A 460 -17.51 10.14 -20.33
C TYR A 460 -18.70 9.88 -19.39
N ASP A 461 -18.59 10.34 -18.15
CA ASP A 461 -19.72 10.34 -17.21
C ASP A 461 -20.44 11.69 -17.26
N PRO A 462 -21.71 11.77 -17.72
CA PRO A 462 -22.44 13.02 -17.78
C PRO A 462 -22.76 13.62 -16.39
N ALA A 463 -22.56 12.86 -15.30
CA ALA A 463 -22.73 13.37 -13.94
C ALA A 463 -21.53 14.22 -13.46
N VAL A 464 -20.42 14.26 -14.20
CA VAL A 464 -19.29 15.15 -13.95
C VAL A 464 -19.44 16.38 -14.85
N PRO A 465 -19.81 17.56 -14.32
CA PRO A 465 -20.16 18.72 -15.13
C PRO A 465 -19.06 19.14 -16.12
N GLU A 466 -17.80 19.10 -15.69
CA GLU A 466 -16.66 19.49 -16.52
C GLU A 466 -16.43 18.50 -17.68
N ASP A 467 -16.52 17.20 -17.40
CA ASP A 467 -16.39 16.17 -18.43
C ASP A 467 -17.55 16.24 -19.43
N HIS A 468 -18.76 16.54 -18.94
CA HIS A 468 -19.94 16.72 -19.79
C HIS A 468 -19.76 17.91 -20.74
N ARG A 469 -19.33 19.08 -20.24
CA ARG A 469 -19.08 20.27 -21.06
C ARG A 469 -17.97 20.06 -22.08
N HIS A 470 -16.90 19.33 -21.72
CA HIS A 470 -15.87 18.98 -22.70
C HIS A 470 -16.40 18.01 -23.76
N ALA A 471 -17.23 17.04 -23.40
CA ALA A 471 -17.86 16.12 -24.35
C ALA A 471 -18.79 16.86 -25.32
N GLU A 472 -19.55 17.86 -24.85
CA GLU A 472 -20.37 18.72 -25.69
C GLU A 472 -19.53 19.53 -26.68
N ARG A 473 -18.41 20.12 -26.23
CA ARG A 473 -17.47 20.82 -27.11
C ARG A 473 -16.86 19.91 -28.19
N LEU A 474 -16.63 18.64 -27.87
CA LEU A 474 -16.09 17.65 -28.81
C LEU A 474 -17.14 17.06 -29.74
N ALA A 475 -18.44 17.36 -29.56
CA ALA A 475 -19.49 16.83 -30.41
C ALA A 475 -19.32 17.33 -31.86
N GLY A 476 -19.63 16.47 -32.82
CA GLY A 476 -19.51 16.77 -34.24
C GLY A 476 -19.86 15.58 -35.12
N PRO A 477 -19.84 15.72 -36.45
CA PRO A 477 -20.32 14.70 -37.38
C PRO A 477 -19.59 13.35 -37.29
N CYS A 478 -18.29 13.36 -36.97
CA CYS A 478 -17.50 12.14 -36.83
C CYS A 478 -17.55 11.55 -35.40
N VAL A 479 -18.26 12.17 -34.45
CA VAL A 479 -18.14 11.88 -33.03
C VAL A 479 -19.38 11.16 -32.49
N THR A 480 -19.17 10.06 -31.76
CA THR A 480 -20.20 9.40 -30.96
C THR A 480 -19.91 9.57 -29.48
N LEU A 481 -20.83 10.24 -28.79
CA LEU A 481 -20.80 10.47 -27.35
C LEU A 481 -21.39 9.27 -26.59
N LEU A 482 -20.57 8.58 -25.80
CA LEU A 482 -20.93 7.38 -25.05
C LEU A 482 -21.00 7.67 -23.55
N ARG A 483 -22.21 7.62 -22.98
CA ARG A 483 -22.48 8.01 -21.59
C ARG A 483 -22.19 6.85 -20.62
N ALA A 484 -21.01 6.88 -20.02
CA ALA A 484 -20.55 5.95 -18.98
C ALA A 484 -21.01 6.41 -17.58
N ARG A 485 -22.32 6.40 -17.32
CA ARG A 485 -22.88 6.86 -16.03
C ARG A 485 -22.33 6.07 -14.83
N HIS A 486 -21.95 6.81 -13.78
CA HIS A 486 -21.34 6.29 -12.54
C HIS A 486 -19.90 5.79 -12.72
N SER A 487 -19.22 6.17 -13.80
CA SER A 487 -17.78 5.97 -13.92
C SER A 487 -16.96 7.10 -13.31
N SER A 488 -17.59 8.24 -12.99
CA SER A 488 -16.89 9.49 -12.68
C SER A 488 -15.89 9.83 -13.80
N HIS A 489 -14.85 10.61 -13.49
CA HIS A 489 -13.77 10.93 -14.42
C HIS A 489 -12.96 9.68 -14.85
N PHE A 490 -13.10 8.56 -14.16
CA PHE A 490 -12.30 7.34 -14.34
C PHE A 490 -12.94 6.34 -15.33
N SER A 491 -13.50 6.81 -16.44
CA SER A 491 -14.25 5.99 -17.41
C SER A 491 -13.46 4.78 -17.95
N ALA A 492 -12.20 4.96 -18.34
CA ALA A 492 -11.34 3.85 -18.77
C ALA A 492 -11.10 2.82 -17.65
N GLN A 493 -10.81 3.27 -16.42
CA GLN A 493 -10.60 2.40 -15.26
C GLN A 493 -11.88 1.62 -14.95
N PHE A 494 -13.05 2.26 -15.07
CA PHE A 494 -14.34 1.60 -14.90
C PHE A 494 -14.53 0.48 -15.92
N LEU A 495 -14.35 0.77 -17.21
CA LEU A 495 -14.45 -0.25 -18.26
C LEU A 495 -13.45 -1.40 -18.05
N SER A 496 -12.26 -1.12 -17.51
CA SER A 496 -11.27 -2.14 -17.16
C SER A 496 -11.77 -3.04 -16.01
N GLN A 497 -12.26 -2.44 -14.93
CA GLN A 497 -12.76 -3.16 -13.74
C GLN A 497 -13.98 -4.04 -14.02
N ILE A 498 -14.82 -3.67 -14.99
CA ILE A 498 -15.95 -4.49 -15.44
C ILE A 498 -15.58 -5.47 -16.58
N GLY A 499 -14.30 -5.52 -16.96
CA GLY A 499 -13.77 -6.47 -17.93
C GLY A 499 -14.23 -6.26 -19.38
N VAL A 500 -14.48 -5.01 -19.80
CA VAL A 500 -14.95 -4.69 -21.16
C VAL A 500 -14.01 -3.79 -21.97
N LEU A 501 -13.06 -3.10 -21.33
CA LEU A 501 -12.20 -2.10 -21.98
C LEU A 501 -11.51 -2.63 -23.26
N GLY A 502 -10.84 -3.78 -23.16
CA GLY A 502 -10.13 -4.37 -24.31
C GLY A 502 -11.06 -4.80 -25.44
N ARG A 503 -12.28 -5.29 -25.12
CA ARG A 503 -13.27 -5.64 -26.15
C ARG A 503 -13.81 -4.39 -26.84
N PHE A 504 -14.11 -3.35 -26.07
CA PHE A 504 -14.54 -2.06 -26.58
C PHE A 504 -13.51 -1.48 -27.56
N ALA A 505 -12.25 -1.38 -27.14
CA ALA A 505 -11.19 -0.84 -27.98
C ALA A 505 -10.97 -1.64 -29.28
N ARG A 506 -11.04 -2.98 -29.23
CA ARG A 506 -10.99 -3.83 -30.42
C ARG A 506 -12.15 -3.62 -31.38
N ASP A 507 -13.37 -3.57 -30.85
CA ASP A 507 -14.53 -3.35 -31.70
C ASP A 507 -14.52 -1.94 -32.32
N CYS A 508 -13.94 -0.93 -31.66
CA CYS A 508 -13.69 0.38 -32.28
C CYS A 508 -12.65 0.30 -33.41
N ALA A 509 -11.54 -0.40 -33.18
CA ALA A 509 -10.47 -0.60 -34.18
C ALA A 509 -10.94 -1.35 -35.43
N GLU A 510 -11.85 -2.29 -35.23
CA GLU A 510 -12.32 -3.23 -36.24
C GLU A 510 -13.62 -2.76 -36.92
N ASP A 511 -14.06 -1.52 -36.67
CA ASP A 511 -15.30 -0.92 -37.21
C ASP A 511 -16.59 -1.67 -36.85
N ARG A 512 -16.58 -2.39 -35.73
CA ARG A 512 -17.75 -3.11 -35.20
C ARG A 512 -18.47 -2.37 -34.07
N MET A 513 -17.88 -1.30 -33.53
CA MET A 513 -18.49 -0.55 -32.44
C MET A 513 -19.68 0.27 -32.92
N THR A 514 -20.75 0.24 -32.12
CA THR A 514 -21.95 1.07 -32.23
C THR A 514 -22.36 1.51 -30.83
N GLU A 515 -23.20 2.53 -30.72
CA GLU A 515 -23.75 2.96 -29.43
C GLU A 515 -24.50 1.82 -28.72
N ALA A 516 -25.33 1.07 -29.45
CA ALA A 516 -26.04 -0.10 -28.92
C ALA A 516 -25.06 -1.16 -28.36
N ARG A 517 -23.97 -1.43 -29.09
CA ARG A 517 -22.94 -2.37 -28.67
C ARG A 517 -22.18 -1.90 -27.45
N PHE A 518 -21.84 -0.62 -27.36
CA PHE A 518 -21.24 -0.04 -26.17
C PHE A 518 -22.13 -0.26 -24.94
N TYR A 519 -23.43 0.07 -25.02
CA TYR A 519 -24.32 -0.10 -23.88
C TYR A 519 -24.58 -1.57 -23.54
N ALA A 520 -24.57 -2.48 -24.51
CA ALA A 520 -24.61 -3.91 -24.23
C ALA A 520 -23.41 -4.36 -23.38
N LEU A 521 -22.20 -3.90 -23.72
CA LEU A 521 -21.00 -4.15 -22.91
C LEU A 521 -21.09 -3.45 -21.54
N TYR A 522 -21.47 -2.18 -21.51
CA TYR A 522 -21.45 -1.34 -20.31
C TYR A 522 -22.44 -1.83 -19.24
N ARG A 523 -23.57 -2.43 -19.65
CA ARG A 523 -24.55 -3.03 -18.72
C ARG A 523 -23.97 -4.11 -17.81
N ARG A 524 -22.86 -4.76 -18.18
CA ARG A 524 -22.13 -5.68 -17.28
C ARG A 524 -21.72 -5.00 -15.96
N GLY A 525 -21.51 -3.69 -15.98
CA GLY A 525 -21.21 -2.89 -14.80
C GLY A 525 -22.38 -2.72 -13.83
N ARG A 526 -23.62 -3.08 -14.18
CA ARG A 526 -24.78 -2.89 -13.29
C ARG A 526 -24.71 -3.68 -11.98
N HIS A 527 -23.94 -4.77 -11.95
CA HIS A 527 -23.69 -5.55 -10.74
C HIS A 527 -22.39 -5.15 -10.03
N PHE A 528 -21.61 -4.24 -10.62
CA PHE A 528 -20.36 -3.77 -10.04
C PHE A 528 -20.63 -2.80 -8.90
N ARG A 529 -19.91 -2.98 -7.78
CA ARG A 529 -20.17 -2.25 -6.53
C ARG A 529 -20.23 -0.73 -6.71
N ARG A 530 -19.25 -0.13 -7.39
CA ARG A 530 -19.19 1.32 -7.61
C ARG A 530 -20.39 1.84 -8.41
N TYR A 531 -20.90 1.06 -9.37
CA TYR A 531 -22.10 1.44 -10.11
C TYR A 531 -23.32 1.47 -9.20
N LEU A 532 -23.51 0.41 -8.40
CA LEU A 532 -24.61 0.29 -7.45
C LEU A 532 -24.56 1.39 -6.39
N GLU A 533 -23.38 1.74 -5.88
CA GLU A 533 -23.20 2.87 -4.95
C GLU A 533 -23.58 4.21 -5.61
N GLY A 534 -23.22 4.41 -6.88
CA GLY A 534 -23.63 5.60 -7.65
C GLY A 534 -25.14 5.69 -7.86
N VAL A 535 -25.79 4.58 -8.19
CA VAL A 535 -27.26 4.49 -8.31
C VAL A 535 -27.93 4.73 -6.96
N ALA A 536 -27.41 4.11 -5.89
CA ALA A 536 -27.90 4.27 -4.52
C ALA A 536 -27.83 5.73 -4.07
N ALA A 537 -26.70 6.41 -4.29
CA ALA A 537 -26.54 7.82 -3.97
C ALA A 537 -27.51 8.71 -4.76
N GLN A 538 -27.74 8.41 -6.03
CA GLN A 538 -28.70 9.16 -6.85
C GLN A 538 -30.15 8.96 -6.38
N VAL A 539 -30.54 7.74 -6.02
CA VAL A 539 -31.89 7.42 -5.51
C VAL A 539 -32.09 7.99 -4.11
N ALA A 540 -31.07 7.98 -3.26
CA ALA A 540 -31.13 8.56 -1.91
C ALA A 540 -31.47 10.06 -1.92
N ARG A 541 -31.01 10.79 -2.95
CA ARG A 541 -31.31 12.22 -3.16
C ARG A 541 -32.72 12.51 -3.67
N ARG A 542 -33.47 11.51 -4.17
CA ARG A 542 -34.82 11.74 -4.68
C ARG A 542 -35.83 11.89 -3.53
N PRO A 543 -36.84 12.77 -3.68
CA PRO A 543 -37.95 12.82 -2.74
C PRO A 543 -38.78 11.54 -2.83
N GLY A 544 -39.31 11.08 -1.69
CA GLY A 544 -40.18 9.91 -1.62
C GLY A 544 -39.48 8.59 -1.24
N SER A 545 -40.22 7.74 -0.51
CA SER A 545 -39.72 6.48 0.05
C SER A 545 -39.91 5.27 -0.88
N GLY A 546 -40.75 5.38 -1.92
CA GLY A 546 -41.10 4.26 -2.82
C GLY A 546 -39.89 3.72 -3.59
N LEU A 547 -39.19 4.59 -4.33
CA LEU A 547 -38.02 4.20 -5.14
C LEU A 547 -36.86 3.71 -4.27
N LYS A 548 -36.69 4.31 -3.07
CA LYS A 548 -35.69 3.93 -2.08
C LYS A 548 -35.92 2.49 -1.58
N ARG A 549 -37.17 2.16 -1.20
CA ARG A 549 -37.56 0.81 -0.78
C ARG A 549 -37.42 -0.20 -1.91
N GLN A 550 -37.86 0.14 -3.12
CA GLN A 550 -37.71 -0.73 -4.30
C GLN A 550 -36.23 -1.03 -4.59
N LEU A 551 -35.36 -0.02 -4.59
CA LEU A 551 -33.93 -0.22 -4.80
C LEU A 551 -33.31 -1.08 -3.69
N ALA A 552 -33.68 -0.84 -2.43
CA ALA A 552 -33.18 -1.63 -1.31
C ALA A 552 -33.57 -3.12 -1.41
N ALA A 553 -34.81 -3.42 -1.81
CA ALA A 553 -35.24 -4.80 -2.08
C ALA A 553 -34.39 -5.45 -3.18
N VAL A 554 -34.25 -4.78 -4.34
CA VAL A 554 -33.41 -5.29 -5.44
C VAL A 554 -31.96 -5.48 -5.01
N LEU A 555 -31.39 -4.58 -4.21
CA LEU A 555 -30.02 -4.71 -3.70
C LEU A 555 -29.86 -5.89 -2.73
N ARG A 556 -30.89 -6.21 -1.92
CA ARG A 556 -30.88 -7.41 -1.06
C ARG A 556 -30.92 -8.69 -1.89
N ASP A 557 -31.76 -8.74 -2.91
CA ASP A 557 -31.86 -9.90 -3.83
C ASP A 557 -30.55 -10.14 -4.60
N LEU A 558 -29.82 -9.06 -4.91
CA LEU A 558 -28.48 -9.12 -5.51
C LEU A 558 -27.35 -9.44 -4.51
N GLY A 559 -27.67 -9.74 -3.24
CA GLY A 559 -26.69 -10.05 -2.20
C GLY A 559 -25.85 -8.86 -1.76
N LYS A 560 -26.40 -7.63 -1.78
CA LYS A 560 -25.73 -6.38 -1.40
C LYS A 560 -26.41 -5.67 -0.20
N PRO A 561 -26.59 -6.34 0.96
CA PRO A 561 -27.35 -5.79 2.08
C PRO A 561 -26.74 -4.50 2.67
N ALA A 562 -25.41 -4.34 2.63
CA ALA A 562 -24.76 -3.12 3.12
C ALA A 562 -25.18 -1.86 2.33
N ILE A 563 -25.33 -1.97 1.00
CA ILE A 563 -25.76 -0.85 0.14
C ILE A 563 -27.26 -0.62 0.34
N ALA A 564 -28.05 -1.69 0.44
CA ALA A 564 -29.50 -1.60 0.72
C ALA A 564 -29.78 -0.83 2.02
N ASN A 565 -29.08 -1.17 3.10
CA ASN A 565 -29.22 -0.50 4.40
C ASN A 565 -28.86 1.00 4.32
N HIS A 566 -27.87 1.37 3.50
CA HIS A 566 -27.52 2.77 3.29
C HIS A 566 -28.66 3.55 2.61
N VAL A 567 -29.29 2.96 1.59
CA VAL A 567 -30.44 3.57 0.90
C VAL A 567 -31.65 3.69 1.82
N GLU A 568 -31.95 2.67 2.63
CA GLU A 568 -33.08 2.70 3.58
C GLU A 568 -32.91 3.72 4.68
N ARG A 569 -31.68 3.92 5.21
CA ARG A 569 -31.41 4.98 6.20
C ARG A 569 -31.74 6.38 5.66
N SER A 570 -31.66 6.59 4.34
CA SER A 570 -32.06 7.85 3.70
C SER A 570 -33.57 8.05 3.59
N VAL A 571 -34.39 7.07 3.99
CA VAL A 571 -35.87 7.18 3.98
C VAL A 571 -36.40 8.04 5.14
N GLY A 572 -35.61 8.23 6.21
CA GLY A 572 -35.99 9.03 7.39
C GLY A 572 -35.32 10.40 7.54
N HIS A 573 -34.45 10.79 6.61
CA HIS A 573 -33.81 12.11 6.60
C HIS A 573 -34.51 12.99 5.56
N HIS A 574 -35.46 13.82 6.00
CA HIS A 574 -35.82 15.02 5.25
C HIS A 574 -34.68 16.03 5.40
N PRO A 575 -34.23 16.69 4.32
CA PRO A 575 -33.48 17.93 4.47
C PRO A 575 -34.48 19.00 4.92
N GLY A 576 -34.76 19.04 6.22
CA GLY A 576 -35.39 20.20 6.85
C GLY A 576 -34.32 21.27 7.03
N HIS A 577 -34.58 22.45 6.46
CA HIS A 577 -34.03 23.76 6.79
C HIS A 577 -32.71 23.80 7.60
N ALA A 578 -31.64 24.27 6.95
CA ALA A 578 -30.53 24.94 7.62
C ALA A 578 -30.24 26.25 6.87
N ASP A 579 -30.87 27.30 7.40
CA ASP A 579 -30.49 28.71 7.51
C ASP A 579 -29.62 29.37 6.43
N ALA A 580 -30.26 30.35 5.81
CA ALA A 580 -29.62 31.63 5.53
C ALA A 580 -29.22 32.30 6.85
N ALA A 581 -27.93 32.56 7.02
CA ALA A 581 -27.40 33.59 7.91
C ALA A 581 -25.98 33.95 7.43
N GLU A 582 -25.89 35.17 6.89
CA GLU A 582 -24.73 36.02 6.54
C GLU A 582 -23.57 35.47 5.67
#